data_AF-A0A2G2DXF2-F1
#
_entry.id   AF-A0A2G2DXF2-F1
#
_cell.length_a   1.000
_cell.length_b   1.000
_cell.length_c   1.000
_cell.angle_alpha   90.00
_cell.angle_beta   90.00
_cell.angle_gamma   90.00
#
_symmetry.space_group_name_H-M   'P 1'
#
loop_
_entity.id
_entity.type
_entity.pdbx_description
1 polymer ?
#
loop_
_entity_poly.entity_id
_entity_poly.type
_entity_poly.pdbx_seq_one_letter_code
_entity_poly.pdbx_strand_id
1 'polypeptide(L)'
;MELSLSQIGFIASSVLCLLTLTKCLLVNKENKFILKQLTETMALLATSKKQLNELQIKHRETITFHKAIEQAELTTKLQAPRLQAAHGEKHQQSFSSVPEKYSYIRSLTEKGMSPEEIASVLSISTYEASQLVALTMITATS
;
A
#
# COMPACT_ATOMS: atom_id res chain seq x y z
N MET A 1 7.27 -29.15 -85.69
CA MET A 1 6.21 -29.14 -84.66
C MET A 1 6.06 -27.69 -84.24
N GLU A 2 5.21 -26.93 -84.95
CA GLU A 2 5.09 -25.48 -84.73
C GLU A 2 4.08 -25.23 -83.61
N LEU A 3 4.54 -24.65 -82.50
CA LEU A 3 3.64 -24.20 -81.45
C LEU A 3 2.82 -23.02 -81.97
N SER A 4 1.50 -23.16 -81.92
CA SER A 4 0.58 -22.09 -82.29
C SER A 4 0.74 -20.86 -81.37
N LEU A 5 0.63 -19.66 -81.94
CA LEU A 5 0.77 -18.38 -81.21
C LEU A 5 -0.13 -18.31 -79.95
N SER A 6 -1.30 -18.97 -80.00
CA SER A 6 -2.25 -19.09 -78.89
C SER A 6 -1.63 -19.79 -77.66
N GLN A 7 -0.90 -20.89 -77.87
CA GLN A 7 -0.26 -21.64 -76.77
C GLN A 7 0.80 -20.80 -76.05
N ILE A 8 1.54 -19.96 -76.78
CA ILE A 8 2.55 -19.06 -76.20
C ILE A 8 1.87 -18.01 -75.31
N GLY A 9 0.73 -17.44 -75.75
CA GLY A 9 -0.05 -16.49 -74.95
C GLY A 9 -0.59 -17.07 -73.66
N PHE A 10 -1.10 -18.32 -73.69
CA PHE A 10 -1.57 -19.01 -72.49
C PHE A 10 -0.43 -19.29 -71.49
N ILE A 11 0.74 -19.72 -71.98
CA ILE A 11 1.91 -19.95 -71.12
C ILE A 11 2.36 -18.64 -70.49
N ALA A 12 2.47 -17.56 -71.26
CA ALA A 12 2.87 -16.25 -70.75
C ALA A 12 1.89 -15.72 -69.68
N SER A 13 0.58 -15.84 -69.92
CA SER A 13 -0.45 -15.45 -68.95
C SER A 13 -0.41 -16.28 -67.66
N SER A 14 -0.19 -17.60 -67.78
CA SER A 14 -0.06 -18.51 -66.64
C SER A 14 1.16 -18.17 -65.79
N VAL A 15 2.32 -17.94 -66.43
CA VAL A 15 3.56 -17.56 -65.74
C VAL A 15 3.40 -16.22 -65.02
N LEU A 16 2.78 -15.23 -65.67
CA LEU A 16 2.51 -13.93 -65.04
C LEU A 16 1.56 -14.07 -63.83
N CYS A 17 0.53 -14.91 -63.94
CA CYS A 17 -0.39 -15.21 -62.83
C CYS A 17 0.35 -15.84 -61.64
N LEU A 18 1.23 -16.82 -61.88
CA LEU A 18 2.03 -17.45 -60.82
C LEU A 18 3.00 -16.46 -60.15
N LEU A 19 3.63 -15.57 -60.93
CA LEU A 19 4.52 -14.54 -60.38
C LEU A 19 3.76 -13.52 -59.51
N THR A 20 2.57 -13.08 -59.94
CA THR A 20 1.75 -12.15 -59.13
C THR A 20 1.21 -12.82 -57.87
N LEU A 21 0.78 -14.09 -57.94
CA LEU A 21 0.34 -14.86 -56.76
C LEU A 21 1.45 -15.04 -55.74
N THR A 22 2.66 -15.42 -56.18
CA THR A 22 3.80 -15.59 -55.27
C THR A 22 4.20 -14.29 -54.59
N LYS A 23 4.23 -13.17 -55.32
CA LYS A 23 4.47 -11.84 -54.73
C LYS A 23 3.36 -11.44 -53.76
N CYS A 24 2.10 -11.69 -54.10
CA CYS A 24 0.96 -11.40 -53.22
C CYS A 24 1.05 -12.18 -51.89
N LEU A 25 1.41 -13.47 -51.96
CA LEU A 25 1.59 -14.30 -50.77
C LEU A 25 2.77 -13.83 -49.91
N LEU A 26 3.87 -13.38 -50.51
CA LEU A 26 5.03 -12.87 -49.79
C LEU A 26 4.68 -11.59 -49.01
N VAL A 27 4.04 -10.63 -49.68
CA VAL A 27 3.61 -9.36 -49.06
C VAL A 27 2.60 -9.62 -47.94
N ASN A 28 1.68 -10.57 -48.11
CA ASN A 28 0.71 -10.90 -47.06
C ASN A 28 1.40 -11.53 -45.83
N LYS A 29 2.46 -12.33 -46.02
CA LYS A 29 3.26 -12.86 -44.90
C LYS A 29 4.02 -11.76 -44.16
N GLU A 30 4.66 -10.85 -44.90
CA GLU A 30 5.38 -9.71 -44.32
C GLU A 30 4.43 -8.79 -43.54
N ASN A 31 3.27 -8.46 -44.10
CA ASN A 31 2.26 -7.66 -43.40
C ASN A 31 1.79 -8.33 -42.10
N LYS A 32 1.56 -9.65 -42.11
CA LYS A 32 1.21 -10.38 -40.88
C LYS A 32 2.33 -10.36 -39.85
N PHE A 33 3.58 -10.42 -40.29
CA PHE A 33 4.73 -10.35 -39.38
C PHE A 33 4.90 -8.96 -38.76
N ILE A 34 4.80 -7.90 -39.58
CA ILE A 34 4.86 -6.51 -39.12
C ILE A 34 3.73 -6.22 -38.13
N LEU A 35 2.50 -6.67 -38.42
CA LEU A 35 1.38 -6.52 -37.50
C LEU A 35 1.64 -7.19 -36.15
N LYS A 36 2.21 -8.40 -36.15
CA LYS A 36 2.60 -9.08 -34.90
C LYS A 36 3.62 -8.28 -34.11
N GLN A 37 4.69 -7.82 -34.76
CA GLN A 37 5.70 -6.99 -34.09
C GLN A 37 5.10 -5.69 -33.54
N LEU A 38 4.17 -5.08 -34.27
CA LEU A 38 3.48 -3.88 -33.81
C LEU A 38 2.63 -4.18 -32.57
N THR A 39 1.88 -5.29 -32.55
CA THR A 39 1.11 -5.69 -31.36
C THR A 39 2.00 -6.01 -30.16
N GLU A 40 3.14 -6.68 -30.37
CA GLU A 40 4.10 -7.02 -29.31
C GLU A 40 4.75 -5.76 -28.73
N THR A 41 5.19 -4.84 -29.59
CA THR A 41 5.79 -3.57 -29.16
C THR A 41 4.78 -2.67 -28.46
N MET A 42 3.53 -2.62 -28.93
CA MET A 42 2.46 -1.90 -28.23
C MET A 42 2.15 -2.51 -26.86
N ALA A 43 2.10 -3.84 -26.76
CA ALA A 43 1.89 -4.52 -25.48
C ALA A 43 3.05 -4.23 -24.51
N LEU A 44 4.29 -4.28 -24.99
CA LEU A 44 5.48 -3.98 -24.18
C LEU A 44 5.54 -2.50 -23.76
N LEU A 45 5.14 -1.58 -24.62
CA LEU A 45 5.04 -0.16 -24.27
C LEU A 45 3.95 0.06 -23.21
N ALA A 46 2.80 -0.62 -23.34
CA ALA A 46 1.70 -0.52 -22.39
C ALA A 46 2.09 -1.04 -21.00
N THR A 47 2.80 -2.18 -20.93
CA THR A 47 3.30 -2.71 -19.65
C THR A 47 4.36 -1.81 -19.03
N SER A 48 5.31 -1.30 -19.83
CA SER A 48 6.35 -0.37 -19.35
C SER A 48 5.74 0.93 -18.82
N LYS A 49 4.76 1.51 -19.52
CA LYS A 49 4.01 2.69 -19.04
C LYS A 49 3.28 2.41 -17.73
N LYS A 50 2.67 1.23 -17.58
CA LYS A 50 2.00 0.83 -16.35
C LYS A 50 2.99 0.73 -15.18
N GLN A 51 4.13 0.09 -15.39
CA GLN A 51 5.19 -0.01 -14.37
C GLN A 51 5.72 1.36 -13.95
N LEU A 52 5.92 2.27 -14.90
CA LEU A 52 6.37 3.63 -14.60
C LEU A 52 5.35 4.39 -13.75
N ASN A 53 4.06 4.28 -14.09
CA ASN A 53 3.00 4.91 -13.31
C ASN A 53 2.91 4.34 -11.89
N GLU A 54 2.98 3.01 -11.75
CA GLU A 54 3.02 2.36 -10.43
C GLU A 54 4.23 2.82 -9.59
N LEU A 55 5.40 2.95 -10.21
CA LEU A 55 6.60 3.44 -9.53
C LEU A 55 6.46 4.91 -9.13
N GLN A 56 5.86 5.73 -9.98
CA GLN A 56 5.60 7.14 -9.71
C GLN A 56 4.59 7.34 -8.57
N ILE A 57 3.54 6.51 -8.51
CA ILE A 57 2.57 6.50 -7.40
C ILE A 57 3.29 6.15 -6.10
N LYS A 58 4.06 5.05 -6.06
CA LYS A 58 4.83 4.65 -4.87
C LYS A 58 5.82 5.73 -4.44
N HIS A 59 6.49 6.38 -5.38
CA HIS A 59 7.41 7.46 -5.06
C HIS A 59 6.69 8.66 -4.44
N ARG A 60 5.52 9.02 -4.97
CA ARG A 60 4.68 10.08 -4.41
C ARG A 60 4.21 9.75 -3.01
N GLU A 61 3.77 8.52 -2.77
CA GLU A 61 3.36 8.04 -1.44
C GLU A 61 4.52 8.16 -0.43
N THR A 62 5.71 7.70 -0.81
CA THR A 62 6.91 7.82 0.04
C THR A 62 7.24 9.28 0.35
N ILE A 63 7.17 10.19 -0.64
CA ILE A 63 7.40 11.63 -0.40
C ILE A 63 6.36 12.18 0.57
N THR A 64 5.08 11.86 0.37
CA THR A 64 4.01 12.34 1.25
C THR A 64 4.17 11.81 2.67
N PHE A 65 4.56 10.55 2.83
CA PHE A 65 4.85 9.94 4.12
C PHE A 65 6.04 10.61 4.80
N HIS A 66 7.13 10.87 4.06
CA HIS A 66 8.30 11.53 4.60
C HIS A 66 7.97 12.95 5.07
N LYS A 67 7.17 13.69 4.30
CA LYS A 67 6.68 15.02 4.69
C LYS A 67 5.79 14.97 5.93
N ALA A 68 4.95 13.94 6.07
CA ALA A 68 4.12 13.76 7.26
C ALA A 68 4.99 13.47 8.50
N ILE A 69 6.05 12.66 8.36
CA ILE A 69 7.03 12.43 9.44
C ILE A 69 7.74 13.72 9.82
N GLU A 70 8.23 14.50 8.85
CA GLU A 70 8.92 15.76 9.12
C GLU A 70 8.01 16.73 9.90
N GLN A 71 6.73 16.83 9.52
CA GLN A 71 5.74 17.61 10.24
C GLN A 71 5.48 17.09 11.66
N ALA A 72 5.38 15.76 11.82
CA ALA A 72 5.21 15.13 13.13
C ALA A 72 6.45 15.34 14.02
N GLU A 73 7.65 15.30 13.45
CA GLU A 73 8.91 15.56 14.14
C GLU A 73 8.98 17.01 14.63
N LEU A 74 8.62 17.97 13.78
CA LEU A 74 8.55 19.39 14.17
C LEU A 74 7.54 19.59 15.30
N THR A 75 6.35 18.98 15.20
CA THR A 75 5.33 19.05 16.25
C THR A 75 5.83 18.45 17.56
N THR A 76 6.50 17.31 17.49
CA THR A 76 7.08 16.63 18.65
C THR A 76 8.19 17.47 19.28
N LYS A 77 9.07 18.06 18.48
CA LYS A 77 10.13 18.98 18.95
C LYS A 77 9.57 20.23 19.62
N LEU A 78 8.45 20.76 19.16
CA LEU A 78 7.79 21.92 19.76
C LEU A 78 7.01 21.54 21.05
N GLN A 79 6.51 20.31 21.14
CA GLN A 79 5.84 19.80 22.35
C GLN A 79 6.83 19.26 23.40
N ALA A 80 8.03 18.83 22.99
CA ALA A 80 9.05 18.27 23.88
C ALA A 80 9.44 19.21 25.04
N PRO A 81 9.62 20.53 24.86
CA PRO A 81 9.90 21.45 25.98
C PRO A 81 8.77 21.52 27.01
N ARG A 82 7.50 21.39 26.58
CA ARG A 82 6.35 21.38 27.51
C ARG A 82 6.29 20.09 28.32
N LEU A 83 6.59 18.96 27.70
CA LEU A 83 6.71 17.67 28.40
C LEU A 83 7.93 17.66 29.34
N GLN A 84 9.07 18.20 28.90
CA GLN A 84 10.27 18.32 29.73
C GLN A 84 10.09 19.30 30.88
N ALA A 85 9.32 20.37 30.73
CA ALA A 85 8.95 21.26 31.84
C ALA A 85 7.97 20.59 32.80
N ALA A 86 6.97 19.87 32.28
CA ALA A 86 6.05 19.07 33.09
C ALA A 86 6.73 17.92 33.85
N HIS A 87 7.83 17.37 33.31
CA HIS A 87 8.68 16.38 33.98
C HIS A 87 9.78 17.03 34.84
N GLY A 88 10.28 18.21 34.48
CA GLY A 88 11.33 18.94 35.18
C GLY A 88 10.87 19.53 36.51
N GLU A 89 9.63 20.02 36.60
CA GLU A 89 9.04 20.42 37.88
C GLU A 89 8.66 19.21 38.76
N LYS A 90 8.57 18.00 38.18
CA LYS A 90 8.31 16.74 38.91
C LYS A 90 9.57 15.96 39.30
N HIS A 91 10.77 16.38 38.87
CA HIS A 91 11.98 15.58 39.12
C HIS A 91 12.58 15.70 40.53
N GLN A 92 11.99 16.50 41.43
CA GLN A 92 12.37 16.47 42.86
C GLN A 92 11.43 15.63 43.75
N GLN A 93 10.26 15.20 43.29
CA GLN A 93 9.34 14.35 44.05
C GLN A 93 8.50 13.48 43.11
N SER A 94 8.92 12.22 42.90
CA SER A 94 8.07 11.04 42.65
C SER A 94 8.81 10.05 41.76
N PHE A 95 9.53 9.13 42.41
CA PHE A 95 9.47 7.75 41.96
C PHE A 95 7.98 7.33 42.02
N SER A 96 7.45 6.78 40.93
CA SER A 96 6.11 6.18 40.87
C SER A 96 4.93 7.12 41.14
N SER A 97 4.42 7.75 40.08
CA SER A 97 3.07 8.34 40.09
C SER A 97 2.19 7.48 39.20
N VAL A 98 1.81 6.30 39.69
CA VAL A 98 0.64 5.58 39.20
C VAL A 98 -0.51 6.60 39.08
N PRO A 99 -1.21 6.71 37.93
CA PRO A 99 -2.26 7.69 37.78
C PRO A 99 -3.28 7.57 38.91
N GLU A 100 -3.70 8.70 39.50
CA GLU A 100 -4.52 8.73 40.73
C GLU A 100 -5.77 7.83 40.66
N LYS A 101 -6.35 7.69 39.46
CA LYS A 101 -7.48 6.79 39.18
C LYS A 101 -7.16 5.33 39.54
N TYR A 102 -5.97 4.83 39.22
CA TYR A 102 -5.56 3.46 39.54
C TYR A 102 -5.22 3.29 41.01
N SER A 103 -4.63 4.30 41.65
CA SER A 103 -4.38 4.30 43.09
C SER A 103 -5.69 4.27 43.89
N TYR A 104 -6.70 5.04 43.45
CA TYR A 104 -8.02 5.04 44.06
C TYR A 104 -8.71 3.67 43.89
N ILE A 105 -8.70 3.10 42.69
CA ILE A 105 -9.29 1.78 42.44
C ILE A 105 -8.58 0.68 43.22
N ARG A 106 -7.24 0.72 43.29
CA ARG A 106 -6.46 -0.17 44.15
C ARG A 106 -6.91 -0.10 45.61
N SER A 107 -7.11 1.11 46.15
CA SER A 107 -7.58 1.29 47.53
C SER A 107 -9.00 0.74 47.76
N LEU A 108 -9.85 0.70 46.74
CA LEU A 108 -11.19 0.10 46.80
C LEU A 108 -11.10 -1.43 46.75
N THR A 109 -10.24 -1.97 45.88
CA THR A 109 -9.98 -3.41 45.80
C THR A 109 -9.33 -3.95 47.09
N GLU A 110 -8.38 -3.21 47.69
CA GLU A 110 -7.76 -3.55 48.98
C GLU A 110 -8.77 -3.55 50.15
N LYS A 111 -9.86 -2.77 50.03
CA LYS A 111 -11.00 -2.80 50.96
C LYS A 111 -11.98 -3.95 50.71
N GLY A 112 -11.67 -4.84 49.76
CA GLY A 112 -12.50 -6.01 49.44
C GLY A 112 -13.70 -5.72 48.55
N MET A 113 -13.73 -4.54 47.90
CA MET A 113 -14.85 -4.15 47.04
C MET A 113 -14.83 -4.91 45.71
N SER A 114 -15.98 -5.45 45.32
CA SER A 114 -16.16 -6.16 44.05
C SER A 114 -16.18 -5.19 42.86
N PRO A 115 -15.83 -5.66 41.63
CA PRO A 115 -15.91 -4.84 40.42
C PRO A 115 -17.30 -4.22 40.19
N GLU A 116 -18.37 -4.90 40.59
CA GLU A 116 -19.75 -4.43 40.50
C GLU A 116 -20.01 -3.23 41.43
N GLU A 117 -19.49 -3.28 42.65
CA GLU A 117 -19.59 -2.18 43.62
C GLU A 117 -18.72 -0.99 43.21
N ILE A 118 -17.51 -1.25 42.68
CA ILE A 118 -16.63 -0.21 42.12
C ILE A 118 -17.33 0.49 40.94
N ALA A 119 -18.00 -0.26 40.07
CA ALA A 119 -18.77 0.29 38.96
C ALA A 119 -19.89 1.22 39.44
N SER A 120 -20.60 0.84 40.51
CA SER A 120 -21.64 1.67 41.12
C SER A 120 -21.06 2.94 41.77
N VAL A 121 -19.94 2.84 42.49
CA VAL A 121 -19.32 3.99 43.17
C VAL A 121 -18.77 5.00 42.17
N LEU A 122 -18.17 4.52 41.08
CA LEU A 122 -17.57 5.36 40.05
C LEU A 122 -18.56 5.75 38.93
N SER A 123 -19.81 5.27 38.99
CA SER A 123 -20.82 5.47 37.93
C SER A 123 -20.32 5.07 36.54
N ILE A 124 -19.60 3.94 36.46
CA ILE A 124 -19.06 3.36 35.22
C ILE A 124 -19.69 2.00 34.95
N SER A 125 -19.44 1.44 33.77
CA SER A 125 -19.88 0.07 33.46
C SER A 125 -19.10 -0.96 34.27
N THR A 126 -19.74 -2.10 34.58
CA THR A 126 -19.09 -3.26 35.23
C THR A 126 -17.89 -3.78 34.44
N TYR A 127 -17.99 -3.73 33.10
CA TYR A 127 -16.91 -4.10 32.20
C TYR A 127 -15.69 -3.16 32.31
N GLU A 128 -15.92 -1.85 32.46
CA GLU A 128 -14.85 -0.87 32.68
C GLU A 128 -14.20 -1.05 34.06
N ALA A 129 -15.01 -1.27 35.10
CA ALA A 129 -14.50 -1.52 36.45
C ALA A 129 -13.62 -2.78 36.51
N SER A 130 -14.04 -3.87 35.87
CA SER A 130 -13.25 -5.11 35.78
C SER A 130 -11.90 -4.90 35.09
N GLN A 131 -11.87 -4.17 33.97
CA GLN A 131 -10.62 -3.84 33.29
C GLN A 131 -9.69 -2.98 34.15
N LEU A 132 -10.23 -1.99 34.85
CA LEU A 132 -9.44 -1.14 35.73
C LEU A 132 -8.84 -1.93 36.89
N VAL A 133 -9.62 -2.84 37.50
CA VAL A 133 -9.11 -3.74 38.54
C VAL A 133 -7.99 -4.63 37.99
N ALA A 134 -8.16 -5.23 36.81
CA ALA A 134 -7.12 -6.05 36.18
C ALA A 134 -5.83 -5.25 35.91
N LEU A 135 -5.96 -4.01 35.43
CA LEU A 135 -4.82 -3.12 35.19
C LEU A 135 -4.09 -2.77 36.50
N THR A 136 -4.82 -2.49 37.58
CA THR A 136 -4.18 -2.20 38.88
C THR A 136 -3.30 -3.34 39.39
N MET A 137 -3.71 -4.60 39.16
CA MET A 137 -2.93 -5.78 39.56
C MET A 137 -1.62 -5.90 38.79
N ILE A 138 -1.62 -5.59 37.48
CA ILE A 138 -0.42 -5.65 36.64
C ILE A 138 0.58 -4.56 37.02
N THR A 139 0.10 -3.36 37.33
CA THR A 139 0.95 -2.23 37.73
C THR A 139 1.45 -2.29 39.18
N ALA A 140 0.85 -3.13 40.02
CA ALA A 140 1.28 -3.30 41.42
C ALA A 140 2.48 -4.26 41.57
N THR A 141 2.77 -5.07 40.54
CA THR A 141 3.87 -6.06 40.52
C THR A 141 5.15 -5.57 39.85
N SER A 142 5.21 -4.31 39.40
CA SER A 142 6.40 -3.64 38.86
C SER A 142 6.97 -2.64 39.83
#